data_AF-A0A817NFK3-F1
#
_entry.id   AF-A0A817NFK3-F1
#
_cell.length_a   1.000
_cell.length_b   1.000
_cell.length_c   1.000
_cell.angle_alpha   90.00
_cell.angle_beta   90.00
_cell.angle_gamma   90.00
#
_symmetry.space_group_name_H-M   'P 1'
#
loop_
_entity.id
_entity.type
_entity.pdbx_description
1 polymer ?
#
loop_
_entity_poly.entity_id
_entity_poly.type
_entity_poly.pdbx_seq_one_letter_code
_entity_poly.pdbx_strand_id
1 'polypeptide(L)'
;MTDDIIFNHETEQNRRISVEFVEDDDEDHSISLTSKCSIDDQPMDKVGGLDDKKLNSLYDNWLELDAELRTFELKHKEYVRKLDEVELLKTKYKNEFDKYKKRIFTLQKDVAQLQKSYAKKDSETKKTTLNSNLKNSQFTANLLKNRHNLCAVRSLSHQHELPSVNSSPALDKLADTLSYVERLNLISDRLNTNSLYLSRISNTLPSKDSYLKVILGGVDVSILNKAEKWIYKEEYEKFKFIVTCISLVSSLVIWSLTSRYRAFDALFHFLLVWYYCTLTIRESILIVNGSNINPWWRAHHFITTVATAILLTWPESDSYHTFRTQFFIFTFYLSFVQGLQFYYQRGCLYRLRALGETHDMDITIEGFHRWMFRGLSFLVPFLLAGYLFELYNGYILWQLAHAPTTHEWQVYVLSIIFFILFLGNISTTLSVLREKFREKARPILLKQKYQSLKTFLSTNYYRRSRSFNQLRFPKGAIH
;
A
#
# COMPACT_ATOMS: atom_id res chain seq x y z
N MET A 1 42.38 -8.67 -4.19
CA MET A 1 42.95 -7.56 -4.96
C MET A 1 41.81 -6.95 -5.74
N THR A 2 41.35 -5.82 -5.22
CA THR A 2 40.34 -4.92 -5.76
C THR A 2 40.88 -4.22 -7.00
N ASP A 3 40.07 -4.09 -8.04
CA ASP A 3 40.15 -2.95 -8.95
C ASP A 3 38.74 -2.39 -9.16
N ASP A 4 38.59 -1.15 -8.70
CA ASP A 4 37.40 -0.32 -8.73
C ASP A 4 37.22 0.27 -10.14
N ILE A 5 36.05 0.05 -10.76
CA ILE A 5 35.62 0.85 -11.90
C ILE A 5 34.73 1.96 -11.35
N ILE A 6 35.32 3.15 -11.22
CA ILE A 6 34.63 4.40 -10.91
C ILE A 6 33.74 4.77 -12.11
N PHE A 7 32.43 4.59 -11.95
CA PHE A 7 31.42 5.05 -12.91
C PHE A 7 31.22 6.56 -12.73
N ASN A 8 31.81 7.36 -13.61
CA ASN A 8 31.73 8.82 -13.55
C ASN A 8 30.45 9.32 -14.23
N HIS A 9 29.52 9.88 -13.45
CA HIS A 9 28.14 10.22 -13.85
C HIS A 9 28.02 11.59 -14.57
N GLU A 10 29.11 12.34 -14.71
CA GLU A 10 29.10 13.70 -15.28
C GLU A 10 29.23 13.77 -16.81
N THR A 11 29.76 12.73 -17.46
CA THR A 11 30.04 12.78 -18.91
C THR A 11 28.80 12.56 -19.79
N GLU A 12 27.72 12.00 -19.26
CA GLU A 12 26.49 11.71 -20.02
C GLU A 12 25.51 12.90 -20.11
N GLN A 13 25.61 13.87 -19.19
CA GLN A 13 24.68 15.00 -19.16
C GLN A 13 25.05 16.09 -20.17
N ASN A 14 26.35 16.25 -20.48
CA ASN A 14 26.83 17.19 -21.49
C ASN A 14 26.64 16.71 -22.94
N ARG A 15 26.28 15.45 -23.16
CA ARG A 15 26.00 14.93 -24.51
C ARG A 15 24.53 15.07 -24.93
N ARG A 16 23.65 15.54 -24.03
CA ARG A 16 22.21 15.73 -24.27
C ARG A 16 21.81 17.14 -24.72
N ILE A 17 22.73 18.09 -24.88
CA ILE A 17 22.42 19.47 -25.26
C ILE A 17 23.38 19.96 -26.35
N SER A 18 23.27 19.43 -27.57
CA SER A 18 23.71 20.08 -28.81
C SER A 18 23.50 19.11 -29.97
N VAL A 19 22.25 18.94 -30.39
CA VAL A 19 21.93 18.51 -31.75
C VAL A 19 20.97 19.56 -32.27
N GLU A 20 21.56 20.66 -32.72
CA GLU A 20 20.89 21.68 -33.51
C GLU A 20 20.84 21.18 -34.95
N PHE A 21 19.66 21.27 -35.55
CA PHE A 21 19.40 20.93 -36.95
C PHE A 21 20.27 21.80 -37.87
N VAL A 22 21.01 21.17 -38.79
CA VAL A 22 21.54 21.83 -39.99
C VAL A 22 21.19 20.94 -41.18
N GLU A 23 20.42 21.50 -42.10
CA GLU A 23 20.03 20.94 -43.40
C GLU A 23 21.23 20.84 -44.36
N ASP A 24 21.06 19.99 -45.37
CA ASP A 24 22.00 19.60 -46.43
C ASP A 24 22.72 20.77 -47.14
N ASP A 25 23.96 20.53 -47.57
CA ASP A 25 24.51 21.02 -48.84
C ASP A 25 25.73 20.17 -49.26
N ASP A 26 25.80 19.91 -50.57
CA ASP A 26 26.76 19.07 -51.31
C ASP A 26 28.23 19.51 -51.18
N GLU A 27 29.19 18.58 -51.23
CA GLU A 27 30.41 18.70 -52.06
C GLU A 27 31.28 17.42 -52.12
N ASP A 28 31.59 17.01 -53.35
CA ASP A 28 32.61 16.03 -53.73
C ASP A 28 34.01 16.43 -53.23
N HIS A 29 34.80 15.48 -52.72
CA HIS A 29 36.24 15.46 -53.02
C HIS A 29 36.87 14.08 -52.91
N SER A 30 37.32 13.60 -54.06
CA SER A 30 38.25 12.49 -54.24
C SER A 30 39.64 12.86 -53.71
N ILE A 31 40.25 11.97 -52.92
CA ILE A 31 41.68 12.05 -52.58
C ILE A 31 42.40 10.84 -53.16
N SER A 32 43.11 11.12 -54.26
CA SER A 32 44.18 10.32 -54.84
C SER A 32 45.39 10.27 -53.90
N LEU A 33 45.89 9.07 -53.61
CA LEU A 33 47.22 8.87 -53.02
C LEU A 33 48.03 7.93 -53.92
N THR A 34 48.80 8.55 -54.82
CA THR A 34 49.90 7.92 -55.54
C THR A 34 51.09 7.72 -54.58
N SER A 35 51.53 6.47 -54.39
CA SER A 35 52.88 6.17 -53.89
C SER A 35 53.51 5.09 -54.76
N LYS A 36 54.51 5.48 -55.55
CA LYS A 36 55.44 4.58 -56.23
C LYS A 36 56.46 4.12 -55.17
N CYS A 37 56.59 2.81 -54.97
CA CYS A 37 57.80 2.23 -54.38
C CYS A 37 58.18 0.98 -55.18
N SER A 38 59.39 0.99 -55.69
CA SER A 38 59.97 -0.02 -56.58
C SER A 38 60.19 -1.35 -55.85
N ILE A 39 59.89 -2.45 -56.54
CA ILE A 39 60.14 -3.82 -56.09
C ILE A 39 61.55 -4.22 -56.53
N ASP A 40 62.43 -4.53 -55.57
CA ASP A 40 63.61 -5.36 -55.79
C ASP A 40 63.39 -6.69 -55.04
N ASP A 41 63.40 -7.79 -55.80
CA ASP A 41 63.29 -9.17 -55.33
C ASP A 41 64.53 -9.60 -54.55
N GLN A 42 64.36 -10.32 -53.43
CA GLN A 42 65.13 -11.53 -53.06
C GLN A 42 64.39 -12.36 -51.97
N PRO A 43 64.38 -13.71 -52.05
CA PRO A 43 63.58 -14.58 -51.18
C PRO A 43 64.41 -15.33 -50.12
N MET A 44 63.86 -15.54 -48.91
CA MET A 44 64.09 -16.60 -47.91
C MET A 44 63.42 -16.12 -46.59
N ASP A 45 62.74 -16.89 -45.73
CA ASP A 45 62.88 -18.29 -45.37
C ASP A 45 61.63 -18.84 -44.63
N LYS A 46 61.52 -20.16 -44.58
CA LYS A 46 60.38 -20.98 -44.11
C LYS A 46 60.24 -21.04 -42.58
N VAL A 47 59.66 -20.03 -41.94
CA VAL A 47 59.13 -20.10 -40.55
C VAL A 47 57.63 -19.77 -40.45
N GLY A 48 57.02 -19.17 -41.49
CA GLY A 48 55.68 -18.55 -41.41
C GLY A 48 54.45 -19.48 -41.34
N GLY A 49 54.53 -20.75 -41.75
CA GLY A 49 53.32 -21.52 -42.05
C GLY A 49 52.35 -21.85 -40.88
N LEU A 50 52.82 -21.87 -39.63
CA LEU A 50 51.98 -22.21 -38.46
C LEU A 50 51.47 -20.96 -37.74
N ASP A 51 52.30 -19.93 -37.63
CA ASP A 51 51.93 -18.66 -37.02
C ASP A 51 51.04 -17.82 -37.94
N ASP A 52 51.19 -17.93 -39.27
CA ASP A 52 50.31 -17.28 -40.25
C ASP A 52 48.89 -17.85 -40.21
N LYS A 53 48.73 -19.16 -39.97
CA LYS A 53 47.40 -19.78 -39.79
C LYS A 53 46.70 -19.33 -38.52
N LYS A 54 47.46 -19.21 -37.41
CA LYS A 54 46.93 -18.68 -36.16
C LYS A 54 46.58 -17.20 -36.28
N LEU A 55 47.40 -16.42 -36.98
CA LEU A 55 47.17 -15.00 -37.22
C LEU A 55 45.94 -14.77 -38.10
N ASN A 56 45.78 -15.55 -39.17
CA ASN A 56 44.58 -15.49 -40.02
C ASN A 56 43.32 -15.91 -39.27
N SER A 57 43.38 -17.00 -38.49
CA SER A 57 42.27 -17.40 -37.62
C SER A 57 41.92 -16.33 -36.58
N LEU A 58 42.92 -15.63 -36.02
CA LEU A 58 42.68 -14.53 -35.09
C LEU A 58 42.01 -13.34 -35.78
N TYR A 59 42.42 -13.02 -37.01
CA TYR A 59 41.86 -11.95 -37.81
C TYR A 59 40.40 -12.24 -38.22
N ASP A 60 40.11 -13.48 -38.63
CA ASP A 60 38.75 -13.93 -38.95
C ASP A 60 37.84 -13.87 -37.71
N ASN A 61 38.31 -14.35 -36.56
CA ASN A 61 37.59 -14.26 -35.29
C ASN A 61 37.35 -12.80 -34.86
N TRP A 62 38.31 -11.90 -35.12
CA TRP A 62 38.15 -10.48 -34.84
C TRP A 62 37.10 -9.83 -35.75
N LEU A 63 37.08 -10.18 -37.03
CA LEU A 63 36.05 -9.74 -37.99
C LEU A 63 34.65 -10.22 -37.62
N GLU A 64 34.54 -11.49 -37.19
CA GLU A 64 33.28 -12.05 -36.68
C GLU A 64 32.81 -11.31 -35.43
N LEU A 65 33.71 -11.04 -34.48
CA LEU A 65 33.42 -10.27 -33.28
C LEU A 65 33.00 -8.81 -33.61
N ASP A 66 33.64 -8.15 -34.57
CA ASP A 66 33.25 -6.80 -35.02
C ASP A 66 31.83 -6.80 -35.62
N ALA A 67 31.50 -7.82 -36.43
CA ALA A 67 30.16 -7.99 -36.99
C ALA A 67 29.10 -8.26 -35.90
N GLU A 68 29.42 -9.10 -34.91
CA GLU A 68 28.56 -9.33 -33.74
C GLU A 68 28.34 -8.05 -32.93
N LEU A 69 29.40 -7.26 -32.72
CA LEU A 69 29.35 -6.01 -31.97
C LEU A 69 28.46 -4.97 -32.67
N ARG A 70 28.58 -4.82 -34.00
CA ARG A 70 27.69 -3.96 -34.79
C ARG A 70 26.23 -4.39 -34.69
N THR A 71 25.98 -5.70 -34.71
CA THR A 71 24.64 -6.26 -34.55
C THR A 71 24.09 -5.98 -33.15
N PHE A 72 24.92 -6.10 -32.11
CA PHE A 72 24.55 -5.76 -30.74
C PHE A 72 24.27 -4.27 -30.57
N GLU A 73 25.07 -3.39 -31.20
CA GLU A 73 24.86 -1.94 -31.17
C GLU A 73 23.48 -1.56 -31.71
N LEU A 74 23.05 -2.16 -32.82
CA LEU A 74 21.71 -1.95 -33.38
C LEU A 74 20.60 -2.41 -32.41
N LYS A 75 20.76 -3.61 -31.81
CA LYS A 75 19.82 -4.12 -30.80
C LYS A 75 19.75 -3.21 -29.57
N HIS A 76 20.89 -2.67 -29.14
CA HIS A 76 20.95 -1.75 -28.01
C HIS A 76 20.25 -0.42 -28.32
N LYS A 77 20.46 0.15 -29.52
CA LYS A 77 19.74 1.35 -29.98
C LYS A 77 18.23 1.13 -29.99
N GLU A 78 17.76 -0.04 -30.45
CA GLU A 78 16.34 -0.39 -30.41
C GLU A 78 15.82 -0.49 -28.97
N TYR A 79 16.57 -1.12 -28.07
CA TYR A 79 16.22 -1.23 -26.65
C TYR A 79 16.04 0.15 -26.00
N VAL A 80 16.99 1.07 -26.20
CA VAL A 80 16.91 2.44 -25.65
C VAL A 80 15.68 3.17 -26.17
N ARG A 81 15.41 3.10 -27.49
CA ARG A 81 14.22 3.69 -28.10
C ARG A 81 12.92 3.15 -27.48
N LYS A 82 12.86 1.84 -27.22
CA LYS A 82 11.70 1.21 -26.58
C LYS A 82 11.52 1.65 -25.13
N LEU A 83 12.61 1.89 -24.41
CA LEU A 83 12.57 2.41 -23.04
C LEU A 83 12.00 3.84 -22.99
N ASP A 84 12.41 4.70 -23.93
CA ASP A 84 11.86 6.06 -24.07
C ASP A 84 10.37 6.04 -24.43
N GLU A 85 9.95 5.16 -25.34
CA GLU A 85 8.54 4.96 -25.72
C GLU A 85 7.69 4.59 -24.50
N VAL A 86 8.18 3.67 -23.67
CA VAL A 86 7.51 3.25 -22.44
C VAL A 86 7.41 4.40 -21.44
N GLU A 87 8.45 5.21 -21.27
CA GLU A 87 8.46 6.32 -20.32
C GLU A 87 7.53 7.46 -20.74
N LEU A 88 7.45 7.75 -22.03
CA LEU A 88 6.50 8.71 -22.60
C LEU A 88 5.06 8.25 -22.37
N LEU A 89 4.76 6.97 -22.61
CA LEU A 89 3.44 6.41 -22.37
C LEU A 89 3.06 6.44 -20.89
N LYS A 90 3.98 6.11 -19.97
CA LYS A 90 3.75 6.23 -18.52
C LYS A 90 3.33 7.64 -18.15
N THR A 91 4.09 8.65 -18.59
CA THR A 91 3.82 10.05 -18.28
C THR A 91 2.49 10.50 -18.86
N LYS A 92 2.21 10.16 -20.12
CA LYS A 92 0.96 10.50 -20.80
C LYS A 92 -0.26 9.92 -20.08
N TYR A 93 -0.28 8.61 -19.86
CA TYR A 93 -1.44 7.95 -19.22
C TYR A 93 -1.57 8.30 -17.75
N LYS A 94 -0.47 8.63 -17.05
CA LYS A 94 -0.51 9.14 -15.68
C LYS A 94 -1.24 10.49 -15.61
N ASN A 95 -0.93 11.41 -16.53
CA ASN A 95 -1.60 12.71 -16.60
C ASN A 95 -3.10 12.57 -16.91
N GLU A 96 -3.46 11.69 -17.86
CA GLU A 96 -4.86 11.38 -18.17
C GLU A 96 -5.58 10.77 -16.95
N PHE A 97 -4.94 9.81 -16.28
CA PHE A 97 -5.47 9.19 -15.07
C PHE A 97 -5.75 10.22 -13.97
N ASP A 98 -4.81 11.12 -13.69
CA ASP A 98 -4.97 12.14 -12.66
C ASP A 98 -6.10 13.13 -13.01
N LYS A 99 -6.28 13.45 -14.30
CA LYS A 99 -7.41 14.25 -14.79
C LYS A 99 -8.75 13.54 -14.57
N TYR A 100 -8.85 12.25 -14.89
CA TYR A 100 -10.06 11.44 -14.67
C TYR A 100 -10.37 11.29 -13.18
N LYS A 101 -9.36 11.01 -12.35
CA LYS A 101 -9.49 10.90 -10.89
C LYS A 101 -10.02 12.19 -10.28
N LYS A 102 -9.46 13.34 -10.67
CA LYS A 102 -9.93 14.66 -10.23
C LYS A 102 -11.38 14.91 -10.63
N ARG A 103 -11.76 14.54 -11.87
CA ARG A 103 -13.14 14.72 -12.37
C ARG A 103 -14.14 13.86 -11.60
N ILE A 104 -13.84 12.58 -11.34
CA ILE A 104 -14.69 11.70 -10.54
C ILE A 104 -14.85 12.23 -9.11
N PHE A 105 -13.77 12.70 -8.50
CA PHE A 105 -13.82 13.29 -7.16
C PHE A 105 -14.74 14.52 -7.10
N THR A 106 -14.64 15.43 -8.08
CA THR A 106 -15.54 16.59 -8.18
C THR A 106 -17.00 16.15 -8.34
N LEU A 107 -17.29 15.23 -9.26
CA LEU A 107 -18.65 14.72 -9.46
C LEU A 107 -19.22 14.02 -8.22
N GLN A 108 -18.39 13.28 -7.47
CA GLN A 108 -18.80 12.68 -6.20
C GLN A 108 -19.16 13.75 -5.16
N LYS A 109 -18.38 14.83 -5.09
CA LYS A 109 -18.67 15.97 -4.21
C LYS A 109 -20.00 16.64 -4.60
N ASP A 110 -20.22 16.85 -5.89
CA ASP A 110 -21.46 17.47 -6.41
C ASP A 110 -22.68 16.60 -6.10
N VAL A 111 -22.60 15.29 -6.34
CA VAL A 111 -23.66 14.33 -5.98
C VAL A 111 -23.94 14.36 -4.48
N ALA A 112 -22.92 14.41 -3.64
CA ALA A 112 -23.08 14.49 -2.18
C ALA A 112 -23.74 15.82 -1.76
N GLN A 113 -23.40 16.94 -2.41
CA GLN A 113 -24.03 18.24 -2.17
C GLN A 113 -25.50 18.26 -2.60
N LEU A 114 -25.83 17.68 -3.77
CA LEU A 114 -27.20 17.56 -4.25
C LEU A 114 -28.04 16.65 -3.36
N GLN A 115 -27.49 15.53 -2.91
CA GLN A 115 -28.14 14.64 -1.93
C GLN A 115 -28.45 15.37 -0.61
N LYS A 116 -27.50 16.18 -0.10
CA LYS A 116 -27.72 16.99 1.12
C LYS A 116 -28.78 18.07 0.91
N SER A 117 -28.73 18.78 -0.21
CA SER A 117 -29.68 19.85 -0.54
C SER A 117 -31.10 19.30 -0.70
N TYR A 118 -31.23 18.14 -1.33
CA TYR A 118 -32.51 17.47 -1.47
C TYR A 118 -33.04 16.92 -0.13
N ALA A 119 -32.18 16.33 0.71
CA ALA A 119 -32.56 15.90 2.05
C ALA A 119 -33.07 17.08 2.91
N LYS A 120 -32.45 18.25 2.77
CA LYS A 120 -32.90 19.50 3.42
C LYS A 120 -34.27 19.95 2.89
N LYS A 121 -34.46 19.97 1.57
CA LYS A 121 -35.73 20.36 0.93
C LYS A 121 -36.88 19.39 1.24
N ASP A 122 -36.61 18.08 1.31
CA ASP A 122 -37.57 17.06 1.77
C ASP A 122 -37.89 17.21 3.26
N SER A 123 -36.92 17.60 4.09
CA SER A 123 -37.15 17.89 5.51
C SER A 123 -37.96 19.17 5.76
N GLU A 124 -37.77 20.20 4.92
CA GLU A 124 -38.56 21.44 4.95
C GLU A 124 -39.98 21.21 4.41
N THR A 125 -40.13 20.48 3.30
CA THR A 125 -41.44 20.08 2.76
C THR A 125 -42.19 19.21 3.76
N LYS A 126 -41.52 18.30 4.46
CA LYS A 126 -42.12 17.51 5.55
C LYS A 126 -42.48 18.35 6.76
N LYS A 127 -41.75 19.43 7.10
CA LYS A 127 -42.14 20.37 8.16
C LYS A 127 -43.40 21.16 7.77
N THR A 128 -43.55 21.53 6.50
CA THR A 128 -44.77 22.21 6.01
C THR A 128 -45.98 21.26 5.90
N THR A 129 -45.74 19.97 5.59
CA THR A 129 -46.79 18.92 5.55
C THR A 129 -47.02 18.25 6.92
N LEU A 130 -46.22 18.56 7.95
CA LEU A 130 -46.45 18.13 9.34
C LEU A 130 -47.56 18.94 10.03
N ASN A 131 -48.46 19.56 9.26
CA ASN A 131 -49.81 19.95 9.72
C ASN A 131 -50.90 19.04 9.16
N SER A 132 -50.57 17.97 8.43
CA SER A 132 -51.52 16.89 8.14
C SER A 132 -50.82 15.55 7.87
N ASN A 133 -50.94 14.67 8.88
CA ASN A 133 -50.85 13.21 8.82
C ASN A 133 -49.47 12.52 8.70
N LEU A 134 -49.06 11.99 9.85
CA LEU A 134 -48.04 10.96 10.07
C LEU A 134 -48.34 9.66 9.30
N LYS A 135 -47.63 9.42 8.20
CA LYS A 135 -47.30 8.09 7.64
C LYS A 135 -46.29 8.28 6.52
N ASN A 136 -44.98 8.21 6.79
CA ASN A 136 -43.92 7.92 5.80
C ASN A 136 -42.49 7.80 6.39
N SER A 137 -42.34 7.29 7.62
CA SER A 137 -41.01 7.07 8.24
C SER A 137 -40.32 5.75 7.85
N GLN A 138 -40.97 4.88 7.07
CA GLN A 138 -40.49 3.51 6.81
C GLN A 138 -39.70 3.34 5.50
N PHE A 139 -39.76 4.31 4.57
CA PHE A 139 -39.12 4.18 3.25
C PHE A 139 -37.64 4.61 3.24
N THR A 140 -37.30 5.68 3.98
CA THR A 140 -35.94 6.24 4.04
C THR A 140 -34.93 5.34 4.76
N ALA A 141 -35.38 4.55 5.75
CA ALA A 141 -34.53 3.59 6.46
C ALA A 141 -34.16 2.35 5.61
N ASN A 142 -35.00 1.99 4.64
CA ASN A 142 -34.73 0.87 3.73
C ASN A 142 -33.75 1.25 2.60
N LEU A 143 -33.76 2.52 2.17
CA LEU A 143 -32.84 3.01 1.12
C LEU A 143 -31.36 3.02 1.59
N LEU A 144 -31.11 3.41 2.84
CA LEU A 144 -29.77 3.35 3.46
C LEU A 144 -29.30 1.91 3.69
N LYS A 145 -30.24 0.98 3.94
CA LYS A 145 -29.96 -0.44 4.16
C LYS A 145 -29.58 -1.17 2.86
N ASN A 146 -30.19 -0.79 1.74
CA ASN A 146 -29.83 -1.32 0.41
C ASN A 146 -28.48 -0.80 -0.10
N ARG A 147 -28.08 0.45 0.21
CA ARG A 147 -26.73 0.97 -0.11
C ARG A 147 -25.60 0.14 0.50
N HIS A 148 -25.80 -0.39 1.71
CA HIS A 148 -24.79 -1.22 2.39
C HIS A 148 -24.77 -2.68 1.94
N ASN A 149 -25.89 -3.22 1.46
CA ASN A 149 -25.97 -4.61 1.01
C ASN A 149 -25.50 -4.77 -0.45
N LEU A 150 -25.75 -3.81 -1.33
CA LEU A 150 -25.27 -3.85 -2.72
C LEU A 150 -23.74 -3.78 -2.81
N CYS A 151 -23.12 -3.01 -1.90
CA CYS A 151 -21.66 -2.90 -1.78
C CYS A 151 -21.00 -4.16 -1.22
N ALA A 152 -21.75 -4.99 -0.46
CA ALA A 152 -21.26 -6.24 0.13
C ALA A 152 -21.50 -7.47 -0.76
N VAL A 153 -22.45 -7.40 -1.70
CA VAL A 153 -22.75 -8.51 -2.63
C VAL A 153 -21.86 -8.45 -3.88
N ARG A 154 -21.43 -7.26 -4.33
CA ARG A 154 -20.49 -7.10 -5.46
C ARG A 154 -19.03 -7.44 -5.15
N SER A 155 -18.66 -7.59 -3.88
CA SER A 155 -17.31 -8.03 -3.49
C SER A 155 -17.09 -9.55 -3.64
N LEU A 156 -18.12 -10.33 -4.01
CA LEU A 156 -18.08 -11.80 -4.04
C LEU A 156 -18.19 -12.42 -5.44
N SER A 157 -18.37 -11.64 -6.51
CA SER A 157 -18.47 -12.18 -7.87
C SER A 157 -17.58 -11.44 -8.87
N HIS A 158 -16.83 -12.24 -9.65
CA HIS A 158 -15.90 -11.88 -10.72
C HIS A 158 -14.48 -11.47 -10.32
N GLN A 159 -13.70 -12.49 -9.93
CA GLN A 159 -12.30 -12.60 -10.30
C GLN A 159 -12.22 -13.38 -11.62
N HIS A 160 -12.14 -12.69 -12.77
CA HIS A 160 -11.21 -13.00 -13.88
C HIS A 160 -11.46 -12.19 -15.16
N GLU A 161 -12.57 -11.46 -15.28
CA GLU A 161 -12.81 -10.60 -16.45
C GLU A 161 -12.93 -9.12 -16.03
N LEU A 162 -12.24 -8.25 -16.76
CA LEU A 162 -12.38 -6.79 -16.66
C LEU A 162 -13.86 -6.45 -16.87
N PRO A 163 -14.59 -5.86 -15.90
CA PRO A 163 -15.91 -5.34 -16.18
C PRO A 163 -15.73 -4.25 -17.24
N SER A 164 -16.30 -4.46 -18.43
CA SER A 164 -16.24 -3.46 -19.49
C SER A 164 -16.81 -2.15 -18.98
N VAL A 165 -16.14 -1.03 -19.27
CA VAL A 165 -16.65 0.34 -19.02
C VAL A 165 -17.91 0.62 -19.87
N ASN A 166 -18.33 -0.32 -20.71
CA ASN A 166 -19.52 -0.23 -21.55
C ASN A 166 -20.74 0.06 -20.67
N SER A 167 -21.14 1.33 -20.67
CA SER A 167 -22.48 1.77 -20.33
C SER A 167 -23.46 0.89 -21.10
N SER A 168 -24.25 0.08 -20.41
CA SER A 168 -25.36 -0.62 -21.06
C SER A 168 -26.24 0.47 -21.68
N PRO A 169 -26.39 0.53 -23.02
CA PRO A 169 -27.14 1.60 -23.70
C PRO A 169 -28.61 1.67 -23.24
N ALA A 170 -29.12 0.59 -22.66
CA ALA A 170 -30.45 0.49 -22.09
C ALA A 170 -30.63 1.30 -20.79
N LEU A 171 -29.57 1.44 -19.97
CA LEU A 171 -29.62 2.16 -18.69
C LEU A 171 -29.53 3.68 -18.86
N ASP A 172 -28.88 4.15 -19.92
CA ASP A 172 -28.84 5.57 -20.27
C ASP A 172 -30.20 6.04 -20.82
N LYS A 173 -30.91 5.18 -21.55
CA LYS A 173 -32.29 5.43 -22.02
C LYS A 173 -33.33 5.45 -20.88
N LEU A 174 -33.08 4.72 -19.78
CA LEU A 174 -33.92 4.74 -18.58
C LEU A 174 -33.65 5.93 -17.66
N ALA A 175 -32.51 6.63 -17.80
CA ALA A 175 -32.17 7.75 -16.94
C ALA A 175 -33.23 8.86 -17.02
N ASP A 176 -33.85 9.05 -18.18
CA ASP A 176 -34.84 10.09 -18.42
C ASP A 176 -36.25 9.77 -17.93
N THR A 177 -36.53 8.51 -17.58
CA THR A 177 -37.81 8.10 -16.98
C THR A 177 -37.76 7.97 -15.46
N LEU A 178 -36.56 8.06 -14.86
CA LEU A 178 -36.33 7.87 -13.43
C LEU A 178 -36.58 9.14 -12.60
N SER A 179 -37.03 8.95 -11.36
CA SER A 179 -37.18 10.02 -10.37
C SER A 179 -35.83 10.66 -10.04
N TYR A 180 -35.81 11.94 -9.67
CA TYR A 180 -34.57 12.70 -9.36
C TYR A 180 -33.66 11.97 -8.35
N VAL A 181 -34.25 11.37 -7.31
CA VAL A 181 -33.52 10.60 -6.28
C VAL A 181 -32.91 9.32 -6.86
N GLU A 182 -33.62 8.65 -7.75
CA GLU A 182 -33.15 7.43 -8.42
C GLU A 182 -32.03 7.74 -9.40
N ARG A 183 -32.13 8.85 -10.15
CA ARG A 183 -31.05 9.36 -11.00
C ARG A 183 -29.79 9.66 -10.18
N LEU A 184 -29.92 10.34 -9.04
CA LEU A 184 -28.77 10.61 -8.16
C LEU A 184 -28.14 9.33 -7.59
N ASN A 185 -28.95 8.33 -7.25
CA ASN A 185 -28.43 7.03 -6.79
C ASN A 185 -27.73 6.27 -7.91
N LEU A 186 -28.28 6.28 -9.12
CA LEU A 186 -27.67 5.68 -10.31
C LEU A 186 -26.31 6.32 -10.63
N ILE A 187 -26.24 7.65 -10.65
CA ILE A 187 -25.00 8.40 -10.87
C ILE A 187 -23.99 8.09 -9.76
N SER A 188 -24.43 8.06 -8.50
CA SER A 188 -23.58 7.69 -7.38
C SER A 188 -23.01 6.27 -7.51
N ASP A 189 -23.82 5.30 -7.96
CA ASP A 189 -23.37 3.91 -8.16
C ASP A 189 -22.34 3.83 -9.30
N ARG A 190 -22.57 4.53 -10.43
CA ARG A 190 -21.59 4.59 -11.53
C ARG A 190 -20.27 5.24 -11.14
N LEU A 191 -20.33 6.36 -10.42
CA LEU A 191 -19.12 7.02 -9.91
C LEU A 191 -18.33 6.12 -8.97
N ASN A 192 -19.01 5.33 -8.13
CA ASN A 192 -18.37 4.35 -7.27
C ASN A 192 -17.71 3.22 -8.08
N THR A 193 -18.41 2.66 -9.08
CA THR A 193 -17.84 1.65 -9.98
C THR A 193 -16.62 2.16 -10.73
N ASN A 194 -16.69 3.37 -11.29
CA ASN A 194 -15.56 4.00 -11.99
C ASN A 194 -14.40 4.29 -11.02
N SER A 195 -14.69 4.71 -9.79
CA SER A 195 -13.67 4.88 -8.75
C SER A 195 -12.98 3.57 -8.39
N LEU A 196 -13.72 2.45 -8.34
CA LEU A 196 -13.16 1.12 -8.09
C LEU A 196 -12.27 0.67 -9.26
N TYR A 197 -12.70 0.91 -10.49
CA TYR A 197 -11.92 0.64 -11.69
C TYR A 197 -10.61 1.44 -11.72
N LEU A 198 -10.67 2.76 -11.46
CA LEU A 198 -9.48 3.59 -11.33
C LEU A 198 -8.57 3.13 -10.19
N SER A 199 -9.12 2.68 -9.07
CA SER A 199 -8.32 2.14 -7.97
C SER A 199 -7.54 0.88 -8.38
N ARG A 200 -8.09 0.04 -9.27
CA ARG A 200 -7.39 -1.15 -9.79
C ARG A 200 -6.27 -0.79 -10.77
N ILE A 201 -6.50 0.19 -11.67
CA ILE A 201 -5.49 0.65 -12.63
C ILE A 201 -4.41 1.51 -11.96
N SER A 202 -4.73 2.17 -10.85
CA SER A 202 -3.74 2.95 -10.09
C SER A 202 -2.52 2.11 -9.70
N ASN A 203 -2.67 0.79 -9.55
CA ASN A 203 -1.59 -0.11 -9.18
C ASN A 203 -0.61 -0.41 -10.33
N THR A 204 -0.96 -0.08 -11.57
CA THR A 204 -0.11 -0.27 -12.77
C THR A 204 0.51 1.03 -13.27
N LEU A 205 0.19 2.16 -12.64
CA LEU A 205 0.72 3.48 -12.97
C LEU A 205 1.74 3.92 -11.91
N PRO A 206 2.75 4.73 -12.28
CA PRO A 206 3.63 5.35 -11.31
C PRO A 206 2.84 6.18 -10.30
N SER A 207 3.10 5.93 -9.02
CA SER A 207 2.49 6.68 -7.92
C SER A 207 3.57 7.45 -7.17
N LYS A 208 3.25 8.70 -6.83
CA LYS A 208 4.17 9.61 -6.14
C LYS A 208 3.83 9.62 -4.65
N ASP A 209 4.77 9.22 -3.82
CA ASP A 209 4.71 9.44 -2.36
C ASP A 209 5.62 10.62 -2.01
N SER A 210 5.09 11.59 -1.27
CA SER A 210 5.82 12.80 -0.87
C SER A 210 7.01 12.47 0.04
N TYR A 211 6.90 11.45 0.90
CA TYR A 211 8.01 11.01 1.74
C TYR A 211 9.16 10.46 0.89
N LEU A 212 8.81 9.59 -0.06
CA LEU A 212 9.77 8.95 -0.95
C LEU A 212 10.45 9.97 -1.87
N LYS A 213 9.71 11.00 -2.30
CA LYS A 213 10.28 12.13 -3.05
C LYS A 213 11.32 12.92 -2.26
N VAL A 214 11.15 13.05 -0.95
CA VAL A 214 12.13 13.74 -0.09
C VAL A 214 13.41 12.91 0.07
N ILE A 215 13.30 11.59 0.21
CA ILE A 215 14.45 10.71 0.48
C ILE A 215 15.18 10.27 -0.79
N LEU A 216 14.43 9.81 -1.80
CA LEU A 216 14.97 9.27 -3.05
C LEU A 216 14.98 10.31 -4.19
N GLY A 217 14.47 11.52 -3.96
CA GLY A 217 14.43 12.58 -4.96
C GLY A 217 13.35 12.36 -6.03
N GLY A 218 13.65 12.74 -7.28
CA GLY A 218 12.73 12.65 -8.41
C GLY A 218 12.55 11.24 -9.00
N VAL A 219 13.06 10.19 -8.35
CA VAL A 219 13.07 8.82 -8.88
C VAL A 219 11.74 8.12 -8.63
N ASP A 220 11.11 7.62 -9.70
CA ASP A 220 9.88 6.84 -9.61
C ASP A 220 10.17 5.39 -9.22
N VAL A 221 9.82 5.00 -7.99
CA VAL A 221 10.05 3.63 -7.45
C VAL A 221 8.90 2.68 -7.76
N SER A 222 8.22 2.90 -8.89
CA SER A 222 7.10 2.07 -9.34
C SER A 222 7.62 0.83 -10.05
N ILE A 223 7.45 -0.32 -9.41
CA ILE A 223 7.80 -1.62 -9.95
C ILE A 223 6.65 -2.07 -10.84
N LEU A 224 6.74 -1.94 -12.16
CA LEU A 224 5.63 -2.31 -13.06
C LEU A 224 5.43 -3.83 -13.14
N ASN A 225 6.52 -4.60 -13.06
CA ASN A 225 6.47 -6.05 -13.20
C ASN A 225 5.85 -6.71 -11.97
N LYS A 226 4.80 -7.50 -12.17
CA LYS A 226 4.13 -8.23 -11.08
C LYS A 226 5.09 -9.19 -10.36
N ALA A 227 6.00 -9.84 -11.07
CA ALA A 227 6.99 -10.74 -10.47
C ALA A 227 7.96 -10.00 -9.56
N GLU A 228 8.48 -8.86 -9.99
CA GLU A 228 9.39 -8.03 -9.18
C GLU A 228 8.70 -7.46 -7.93
N LYS A 229 7.43 -7.07 -8.02
CA LYS A 229 6.65 -6.66 -6.84
C LYS A 229 6.59 -7.76 -5.79
N TRP A 230 6.39 -9.00 -6.25
CA TRP A 230 6.36 -10.18 -5.38
C TRP A 230 7.72 -10.46 -4.75
N ILE A 231 8.80 -10.41 -5.53
CA ILE A 231 10.18 -10.59 -5.04
C ILE A 231 10.50 -9.53 -4.00
N TYR A 232 10.22 -8.25 -4.28
CA TYR A 232 10.47 -7.14 -3.34
C TYR A 232 9.73 -7.34 -2.03
N LYS A 233 8.46 -7.76 -2.10
CA LYS A 233 7.65 -8.07 -0.93
C LYS A 233 8.25 -9.22 -0.10
N GLU A 234 8.68 -10.31 -0.76
CA GLU A 234 9.30 -11.44 -0.07
C GLU A 234 10.62 -11.04 0.60
N GLU A 235 11.44 -10.24 -0.08
CA GLU A 235 12.68 -9.70 0.47
C GLU A 235 12.44 -8.72 1.64
N TYR A 236 11.34 -7.97 1.63
CA TYR A 236 10.91 -7.17 2.79
C TYR A 236 10.51 -8.06 3.98
N GLU A 237 9.69 -9.08 3.77
CA GLU A 237 9.25 -10.01 4.82
C GLU A 237 10.42 -10.78 5.43
N LYS A 238 11.33 -11.25 4.57
CA LYS A 238 12.56 -11.94 4.96
C LYS A 238 13.49 -11.03 5.75
N PHE A 239 13.70 -9.80 5.29
CA PHE A 239 14.47 -8.79 6.01
C PHE A 239 13.92 -8.57 7.42
N LYS A 240 12.61 -8.33 7.53
CA LYS A 240 11.93 -8.11 8.81
C LYS A 240 12.17 -9.29 9.76
N PHE A 241 11.91 -10.50 9.29
CA PHE A 241 12.10 -11.71 10.09
C PHE A 241 13.55 -11.90 10.57
N ILE A 242 14.54 -11.72 9.67
CA ILE A 242 15.96 -11.86 10.01
C ILE A 242 16.34 -10.86 11.11
N VAL A 243 15.94 -9.58 10.96
CA VAL A 243 16.30 -8.56 11.96
C VAL A 243 15.56 -8.77 13.28
N THR A 244 14.32 -9.26 13.27
CA THR A 244 13.61 -9.68 14.50
C THR A 244 14.35 -10.83 15.20
N CYS A 245 14.85 -11.83 14.48
CA CYS A 245 15.64 -12.92 15.06
C CYS A 245 16.98 -12.41 15.65
N ILE A 246 17.68 -11.53 14.92
CA ILE A 246 18.90 -10.88 15.44
C ILE A 246 18.58 -10.09 16.71
N SER A 247 17.47 -9.35 16.73
CA SER A 247 17.05 -8.53 17.86
C SER A 247 16.69 -9.38 19.09
N LEU A 248 16.01 -10.51 18.88
CA LEU A 248 15.68 -11.48 19.92
C LEU A 248 16.94 -12.05 20.60
N VAL A 249 17.90 -12.50 19.80
CA VAL A 249 19.15 -13.07 20.34
C VAL A 249 20.01 -11.99 20.98
N SER A 250 20.18 -10.85 20.31
CA SER A 250 21.04 -9.76 20.79
C SER A 250 20.52 -9.16 22.10
N SER A 251 19.20 -8.96 22.23
CA SER A 251 18.61 -8.45 23.48
C SER A 251 18.84 -9.40 24.66
N LEU A 252 18.74 -10.71 24.46
CA LEU A 252 19.04 -11.72 25.48
C LEU A 252 20.53 -11.75 25.86
N VAL A 253 21.42 -11.73 24.85
CA VAL A 253 22.88 -11.77 25.03
C VAL A 253 23.38 -10.51 25.76
N ILE A 254 22.97 -9.32 25.31
CA ILE A 254 23.42 -8.04 25.89
C ILE A 254 22.89 -7.85 27.31
N TRP A 255 21.66 -8.31 27.57
CA TRP A 255 21.11 -8.31 28.92
C TRP A 255 21.88 -9.24 29.86
N SER A 256 22.15 -10.49 29.44
CA SER A 256 22.72 -11.53 30.30
C SER A 256 24.25 -11.46 30.47
N LEU A 257 25.00 -11.12 29.42
CA LEU A 257 26.46 -11.24 29.40
C LEU A 257 27.20 -9.89 29.43
N THR A 258 26.51 -8.78 29.17
CA THR A 258 27.15 -7.52 28.80
C THR A 258 26.74 -6.34 29.67
N SER A 259 26.24 -6.61 30.88
CA SER A 259 25.60 -5.61 31.76
C SER A 259 26.45 -4.37 32.13
N ARG A 260 27.77 -4.39 31.84
CA ARG A 260 28.69 -3.26 32.14
C ARG A 260 29.27 -2.54 30.92
N TYR A 261 28.92 -2.90 29.68
CA TYR A 261 29.55 -2.32 28.49
C TYR A 261 28.56 -1.51 27.65
N ARG A 262 28.54 -0.19 27.85
CA ARG A 262 27.68 0.78 27.12
C ARG A 262 27.78 0.68 25.60
N ALA A 263 28.94 0.29 25.08
CA ALA A 263 29.19 0.14 23.64
C ALA A 263 28.23 -0.86 22.96
N PHE A 264 27.94 -2.00 23.61
CA PHE A 264 27.03 -2.99 23.05
C PHE A 264 25.57 -2.51 23.07
N ASP A 265 25.17 -1.79 24.12
CA ASP A 265 23.87 -1.13 24.15
C ASP A 265 23.74 -0.11 23.02
N ALA A 266 24.77 0.72 22.79
CA ALA A 266 24.78 1.71 21.73
C ALA A 266 24.74 1.05 20.34
N LEU A 267 25.50 -0.02 20.12
CA LEU A 267 25.46 -0.81 18.89
C LEU A 267 24.06 -1.40 18.64
N PHE A 268 23.40 -1.89 19.69
CA PHE A 268 22.05 -2.41 19.60
C PHE A 268 21.00 -1.33 19.32
N HIS A 269 21.08 -0.18 20.00
CA HIS A 269 20.20 0.96 19.70
C HIS A 269 20.42 1.46 18.27
N PHE A 270 21.66 1.53 17.79
CA PHE A 270 21.97 1.87 16.41
C PHE A 270 21.36 0.87 15.43
N LEU A 271 21.44 -0.44 15.70
CA LEU A 271 20.76 -1.47 14.92
C LEU A 271 19.25 -1.23 14.85
N LEU A 272 18.60 -0.87 15.96
CA LEU A 272 17.16 -0.57 15.99
C LEU A 272 16.83 0.69 15.17
N VAL A 273 17.62 1.75 15.28
CA VAL A 273 17.44 2.97 14.46
C VAL A 273 17.54 2.65 12.98
N TRP A 274 18.60 1.93 12.59
CA TRP A 274 18.80 1.49 11.22
C TRP A 274 17.64 0.61 10.72
N TYR A 275 17.17 -0.32 11.55
CA TYR A 275 16.08 -1.22 11.22
C TYR A 275 14.77 -0.47 10.96
N TYR A 276 14.31 0.36 11.90
CA TYR A 276 13.05 1.08 11.75
C TYR A 276 13.12 2.15 10.66
N CYS A 277 14.26 2.82 10.49
CA CYS A 277 14.45 3.72 9.35
C CYS A 277 14.31 2.96 8.01
N THR A 278 14.96 1.80 7.88
CA THR A 278 14.85 0.95 6.69
C THR A 278 13.43 0.47 6.45
N LEU A 279 12.69 0.09 7.51
CA LEU A 279 11.28 -0.29 7.39
C LEU A 279 10.45 0.85 6.82
N THR A 280 10.59 2.09 7.30
CA THR A 280 9.78 3.22 6.81
C THR A 280 9.98 3.46 5.31
N ILE A 281 11.20 3.29 4.80
CA ILE A 281 11.52 3.43 3.38
C ILE A 281 10.89 2.27 2.59
N ARG A 282 11.14 1.01 3.01
CA ARG A 282 10.62 -0.17 2.31
C ARG A 282 9.09 -0.21 2.29
N GLU A 283 8.42 0.18 3.37
CA GLU A 283 6.97 0.24 3.43
C GLU A 283 6.38 1.35 2.58
N SER A 284 7.07 2.50 2.47
CA SER A 284 6.65 3.57 1.57
C SER A 284 6.73 3.12 0.10
N ILE A 285 7.75 2.33 -0.26
CA ILE A 285 7.85 1.68 -1.58
C ILE A 285 6.72 0.67 -1.79
N LEU A 286 6.41 -0.16 -0.78
CA LEU A 286 5.30 -1.13 -0.87
C LEU A 286 3.94 -0.45 -1.06
N ILE A 287 3.68 0.66 -0.37
CA ILE A 287 2.43 1.43 -0.50
C ILE A 287 2.27 1.99 -1.91
N VAL A 288 3.33 2.61 -2.45
CA VAL A 288 3.35 3.12 -3.84
C VAL A 288 3.06 2.00 -4.85
N ASN A 289 3.44 0.76 -4.52
CA ASN A 289 3.28 -0.41 -5.39
C ASN A 289 1.98 -1.22 -5.12
N GLY A 290 1.09 -0.73 -4.25
CA GLY A 290 -0.26 -1.28 -4.04
C GLY A 290 -0.44 -2.11 -2.76
N SER A 291 0.48 -2.03 -1.80
CA SER A 291 0.30 -2.64 -0.47
C SER A 291 -0.66 -1.82 0.40
N ASN A 292 -1.60 -2.50 1.06
CA ASN A 292 -2.62 -1.86 1.90
C ASN A 292 -2.21 -1.86 3.38
N ILE A 293 -1.19 -1.06 3.70
CA ILE A 293 -0.68 -0.92 5.07
C ILE A 293 -1.52 0.13 5.81
N ASN A 294 -1.95 -0.18 7.04
CA ASN A 294 -2.71 0.77 7.86
C ASN A 294 -1.82 1.99 8.20
N PRO A 295 -2.31 3.23 8.03
CA PRO A 295 -1.54 4.44 8.33
C PRO A 295 -0.96 4.51 9.75
N TRP A 296 -1.62 3.88 10.74
CA TRP A 296 -1.08 3.82 12.11
C TRP A 296 0.25 3.08 12.17
N TRP A 297 0.39 1.93 11.50
CA TRP A 297 1.64 1.15 11.55
C TRP A 297 2.80 1.92 10.92
N ARG A 298 2.53 2.64 9.82
CA ARG A 298 3.49 3.57 9.24
C ARG A 298 3.92 4.63 10.25
N ALA A 299 2.97 5.32 10.88
CA ALA A 299 3.25 6.35 11.87
C ALA A 299 4.01 5.78 13.09
N HIS A 300 3.65 4.58 13.53
CA HIS A 300 4.32 3.85 14.59
C HIS A 300 5.80 3.64 14.24
N HIS A 301 6.15 3.12 13.07
CA HIS A 301 7.57 2.95 12.69
C HIS A 301 8.38 4.25 12.67
N PHE A 302 7.77 5.36 12.24
CA PHE A 302 8.40 6.68 12.33
C PHE A 302 8.64 7.09 13.79
N ILE A 303 7.61 6.99 14.63
CA ILE A 303 7.70 7.32 16.06
C ILE A 303 8.76 6.44 16.76
N THR A 304 8.81 5.15 16.45
CA THR A 304 9.79 4.21 17.02
C THR A 304 11.21 4.48 16.52
N THR A 305 11.38 4.97 15.30
CA THR A 305 12.69 5.44 14.82
C THR A 305 13.19 6.61 15.66
N VAL A 306 12.32 7.58 15.95
CA VAL A 306 12.64 8.72 16.82
C VAL A 306 12.92 8.23 18.26
N ALA A 307 12.11 7.31 18.79
CA ALA A 307 12.30 6.76 20.13
C ALA A 307 13.66 6.06 20.28
N THR A 308 14.03 5.21 19.32
CA THR A 308 15.30 4.48 19.35
C THR A 308 16.49 5.40 19.13
N ALA A 309 16.34 6.48 18.35
CA ALA A 309 17.36 7.52 18.23
C ALA A 309 17.56 8.28 19.55
N ILE A 310 16.49 8.63 20.25
CA ILE A 310 16.58 9.26 21.58
C ILE A 310 17.27 8.33 22.58
N LEU A 311 16.92 7.04 22.60
CA LEU A 311 17.60 6.01 23.41
C LEU A 311 19.10 5.87 23.08
N LEU A 312 19.48 6.00 21.80
CA LEU A 312 20.88 6.01 21.40
C LEU A 312 21.63 7.23 21.96
N THR A 313 21.00 8.40 21.96
CA THR A 313 21.56 9.65 22.49
C THR A 313 21.47 9.82 24.01
N TRP A 314 20.84 8.89 24.73
CA TRP A 314 20.71 8.97 26.19
C TRP A 314 22.10 8.76 26.83
N PRO A 315 22.65 9.77 27.55
CA PRO A 315 23.96 9.65 28.18
C PRO A 315 23.98 8.57 29.27
N GLU A 316 25.18 8.08 29.57
CA GLU A 316 25.40 7.17 30.69
C GLU A 316 25.09 7.91 32.00
N SER A 317 24.03 7.46 32.67
CA SER A 317 23.39 8.10 33.82
C SER A 317 22.72 7.06 34.69
N ASP A 318 22.48 7.37 35.97
CA ASP A 318 21.78 6.46 36.90
C ASP A 318 20.37 6.14 36.40
N SER A 319 19.71 7.12 35.78
CA SER A 319 18.39 6.96 35.16
C SER A 319 18.43 5.92 34.02
N TYR A 320 19.45 5.99 33.16
CA TYR A 320 19.67 4.99 32.11
C TYR A 320 19.88 3.59 32.68
N HIS A 321 20.77 3.41 33.67
CA HIS A 321 21.05 2.09 34.24
C HIS A 321 19.82 1.47 34.93
N THR A 322 19.00 2.30 35.56
CA THR A 322 17.75 1.86 36.19
C THR A 322 16.75 1.32 35.16
N PHE A 323 16.61 2.01 34.03
CA PHE A 323 15.67 1.60 32.98
C PHE A 323 16.22 0.50 32.04
N ARG A 324 17.54 0.39 31.91
CA ARG A 324 18.24 -0.50 30.97
C ARG A 324 17.70 -1.94 30.98
N THR A 325 17.65 -2.57 32.15
CA THR A 325 17.21 -3.98 32.29
C THR A 325 15.77 -4.15 31.77
N GLN A 326 14.90 -3.22 32.13
CA GLN A 326 13.50 -3.25 31.71
C GLN A 326 13.38 -3.08 30.18
N PHE A 327 14.17 -2.20 29.58
CA PHE A 327 14.21 -2.00 28.13
C PHE A 327 14.63 -3.26 27.36
N PHE A 328 15.67 -3.96 27.80
CA PHE A 328 16.12 -5.18 27.12
C PHE A 328 15.13 -6.34 27.28
N ILE A 329 14.52 -6.50 28.47
CA ILE A 329 13.45 -7.49 28.68
C ILE A 329 12.25 -7.17 27.78
N PHE A 330 11.87 -5.90 27.69
CA PHE A 330 10.81 -5.45 26.79
C PHE A 330 11.14 -5.73 25.33
N THR A 331 12.37 -5.45 24.89
CA THR A 331 12.79 -5.68 23.50
C THR A 331 12.86 -7.16 23.16
N PHE A 332 13.31 -8.00 24.09
CA PHE A 332 13.27 -9.46 23.95
C PHE A 332 11.82 -9.94 23.79
N TYR A 333 10.94 -9.49 24.68
CA TYR A 333 9.51 -9.79 24.62
C TYR A 333 8.88 -9.36 23.30
N LEU A 334 9.15 -8.13 22.84
CA LEU A 334 8.61 -7.60 21.60
C LEU A 334 9.10 -8.41 20.39
N SER A 335 10.39 -8.75 20.34
CA SER A 335 10.96 -9.57 19.26
C SER A 335 10.35 -10.98 19.24
N PHE A 336 10.06 -11.55 20.42
CA PHE A 336 9.38 -12.84 20.53
C PHE A 336 7.94 -12.76 19.99
N VAL A 337 7.17 -11.74 20.40
CA VAL A 337 5.81 -11.53 19.91
C VAL A 337 5.81 -11.28 18.40
N GLN A 338 6.73 -10.46 17.88
CA GLN A 338 6.88 -10.23 16.44
C GLN A 338 7.15 -11.54 15.67
N GLY A 339 7.97 -12.44 16.23
CA GLY A 339 8.18 -13.79 15.67
C GLY A 339 6.89 -14.62 15.58
N LEU A 340 6.08 -14.61 16.66
CA LEU A 340 4.77 -15.27 16.67
C LEU A 340 3.81 -14.64 15.65
N GLN A 341 3.80 -13.30 15.55
CA GLN A 341 2.97 -12.58 14.60
C GLN A 341 3.35 -12.95 13.16
N PHE A 342 4.63 -12.95 12.84
CA PHE A 342 5.12 -13.30 11.50
C PHE A 342 4.67 -14.69 11.08
N TYR A 343 4.91 -15.71 11.91
CA TYR A 343 4.54 -17.09 11.60
C TYR A 343 3.02 -17.24 11.40
N TYR A 344 2.25 -16.68 12.34
CA TYR A 344 0.80 -16.75 12.31
C TYR A 344 0.19 -16.04 11.08
N GLN A 345 0.64 -14.81 10.83
CA GLN A 345 0.10 -13.97 9.76
C GLN A 345 0.50 -14.49 8.38
N ARG A 346 1.72 -15.01 8.22
CA ARG A 346 2.16 -15.64 6.96
C ARG A 346 1.25 -16.81 6.57
N GLY A 347 0.92 -17.68 7.51
CA GLY A 347 -0.01 -18.80 7.27
C GLY A 347 -1.43 -18.35 6.94
N CYS A 348 -1.92 -17.30 7.61
CA CYS A 348 -3.24 -16.72 7.31
C CYS A 348 -3.30 -16.07 5.94
N LEU A 349 -2.29 -15.26 5.58
CA LEU A 349 -2.20 -14.60 4.28
C LEU A 349 -2.05 -15.61 3.14
N TYR A 350 -1.30 -16.70 3.35
CA TYR A 350 -1.21 -17.78 2.38
C TYR A 350 -2.58 -18.40 2.10
N ARG A 351 -3.33 -18.76 3.15
CA ARG A 351 -4.69 -19.31 3.03
C ARG A 351 -5.65 -18.35 2.34
N LEU A 352 -5.65 -17.08 2.75
CA LEU A 352 -6.55 -16.07 2.16
C LEU A 352 -6.25 -15.81 0.69
N ARG A 353 -4.97 -15.88 0.29
CA ARG A 353 -4.56 -15.77 -1.10
C ARG A 353 -4.95 -16.97 -1.94
N ALA A 354 -4.80 -18.19 -1.40
CA ALA A 354 -5.30 -19.39 -2.07
C ALA A 354 -6.83 -19.37 -2.26
N LEU A 355 -7.55 -18.66 -1.38
CA LEU A 355 -9.00 -18.42 -1.48
C LEU A 355 -9.37 -17.21 -2.36
N GLY A 356 -8.39 -16.43 -2.83
CA GLY A 356 -8.64 -15.18 -3.55
C GLY A 356 -9.27 -14.06 -2.69
N GLU A 357 -9.32 -14.19 -1.35
CA GLU A 357 -9.97 -13.21 -0.46
C GLU A 357 -9.10 -11.99 -0.12
N THR A 358 -7.78 -12.02 -0.37
CA THR A 358 -6.83 -10.93 -0.05
C THR A 358 -6.03 -10.44 -1.25
N HIS A 359 -5.53 -9.21 -1.17
CA HIS A 359 -4.72 -8.63 -2.22
C HIS A 359 -3.31 -9.27 -2.23
N ASP A 360 -2.75 -9.45 -3.42
CA ASP A 360 -1.42 -10.04 -3.62
C ASP A 360 -0.33 -9.31 -2.82
N MET A 361 -0.44 -7.99 -2.68
CA MET A 361 0.54 -7.14 -1.96
C MET A 361 0.33 -7.02 -0.44
N ASP A 362 -0.60 -7.76 0.16
CA ASP A 362 -0.81 -7.70 1.61
C ASP A 362 0.34 -8.36 2.39
N ILE A 363 0.93 -7.62 3.33
CA ILE A 363 2.09 -8.00 4.14
C ILE A 363 1.71 -8.35 5.58
N THR A 364 2.61 -9.00 6.31
CA THR A 364 2.50 -9.18 7.77
C THR A 364 2.66 -7.81 8.46
N ILE A 365 1.89 -7.57 9.51
CA ILE A 365 1.85 -6.32 10.28
C ILE A 365 2.24 -6.56 11.74
N GLU A 366 2.80 -5.54 12.41
CA GLU A 366 3.18 -5.63 13.82
C GLU A 366 2.01 -5.54 14.81
N GLY A 367 0.76 -5.54 14.34
CA GLY A 367 -0.39 -5.66 15.23
C GLY A 367 -1.47 -6.59 14.73
N PHE A 368 -2.71 -6.17 14.97
CA PHE A 368 -3.87 -7.03 14.74
C PHE A 368 -4.75 -6.50 13.61
N HIS A 369 -5.11 -7.37 12.66
CA HIS A 369 -5.96 -7.05 11.51
C HIS A 369 -7.26 -7.87 11.51
N ARG A 370 -8.28 -7.38 10.82
CA ARG A 370 -9.62 -8.01 10.76
C ARG A 370 -9.60 -9.47 10.32
N TRP A 371 -8.82 -9.80 9.29
CA TRP A 371 -8.73 -11.14 8.72
C TRP A 371 -8.07 -12.17 9.66
N MET A 372 -7.34 -11.71 10.67
CA MET A 372 -6.70 -12.57 11.68
C MET A 372 -7.71 -13.23 12.63
N PHE A 373 -8.99 -12.86 12.57
CA PHE A 373 -10.01 -13.46 13.42
C PHE A 373 -10.55 -14.82 12.95
N ARG A 374 -10.33 -15.18 11.69
CA ARG A 374 -10.94 -16.38 11.07
C ARG A 374 -10.23 -17.68 11.45
N GLY A 375 -9.10 -17.61 12.16
CA GLY A 375 -8.32 -18.79 12.52
C GLY A 375 -7.40 -18.58 13.71
N LEU A 376 -7.92 -18.08 14.85
CA LEU A 376 -7.35 -18.11 16.22
C LEU A 376 -7.05 -16.74 16.86
N SER A 377 -7.83 -16.37 17.88
CA SER A 377 -7.64 -15.20 18.76
C SER A 377 -6.39 -15.28 19.65
N PHE A 378 -5.57 -16.32 19.48
CA PHE A 378 -4.44 -16.65 20.35
C PHE A 378 -3.39 -15.54 20.43
N LEU A 379 -3.22 -14.76 19.37
CA LEU A 379 -2.22 -13.69 19.33
C LEU A 379 -2.63 -12.45 20.13
N VAL A 380 -3.94 -12.24 20.32
CA VAL A 380 -4.49 -11.06 21.02
C VAL A 380 -3.97 -10.92 22.46
N PRO A 381 -3.93 -11.95 23.32
CA PRO A 381 -3.38 -11.82 24.67
C PRO A 381 -1.90 -11.43 24.68
N PHE A 382 -1.08 -11.95 23.76
CA PHE A 382 0.33 -11.55 23.65
C PHE A 382 0.46 -10.09 23.21
N LEU A 383 -0.37 -9.65 22.24
CA LEU A 383 -0.36 -8.25 21.84
C LEU A 383 -0.79 -7.32 22.96
N LEU A 384 -1.86 -7.66 23.67
CA LEU A 384 -2.36 -6.85 24.79
C LEU A 384 -1.34 -6.79 25.93
N ALA A 385 -0.67 -7.91 26.25
CA ALA A 385 0.41 -7.93 27.24
C ALA A 385 1.59 -7.04 26.79
N GLY A 386 1.94 -7.05 25.50
CA GLY A 386 2.93 -6.12 24.95
C GLY A 386 2.54 -4.66 25.10
N TYR A 387 1.28 -4.31 24.82
CA TYR A 387 0.80 -2.93 25.00
C TYR A 387 0.77 -2.52 26.48
N LEU A 388 0.43 -3.44 27.38
CA LEU A 388 0.50 -3.16 28.83
C LEU A 388 1.95 -2.97 29.29
N PHE A 389 2.90 -3.73 28.73
CA PHE A 389 4.32 -3.53 29.01
C PHE A 389 4.81 -2.19 28.44
N GLU A 390 4.34 -1.80 27.26
CA GLU A 390 4.60 -0.48 26.67
C GLU A 390 4.10 0.67 27.57
N LEU A 391 2.87 0.54 28.10
CA LEU A 391 2.33 1.47 29.09
C LEU A 391 3.17 1.48 30.37
N TYR A 392 3.59 0.31 30.85
CA TYR A 392 4.44 0.19 32.04
C TYR A 392 5.80 0.88 31.84
N ASN A 393 6.42 0.75 30.67
CA ASN A 393 7.63 1.50 30.32
C ASN A 393 7.39 3.01 30.35
N GLY A 394 6.31 3.48 29.73
CA GLY A 394 5.92 4.90 29.75
C GLY A 394 5.74 5.42 31.18
N TYR A 395 5.11 4.64 32.05
CA TYR A 395 4.90 4.97 33.46
C TYR A 395 6.20 5.01 34.27
N ILE A 396 7.08 4.00 34.13
CA ILE A 396 8.36 3.98 34.84
C ILE A 396 9.25 5.15 34.40
N LEU A 397 9.30 5.43 33.09
CA LEU A 397 10.00 6.61 32.58
C LEU A 397 9.39 7.92 33.07
N TRP A 398 8.07 7.99 33.22
CA TRP A 398 7.40 9.16 33.78
C TRP A 398 7.83 9.41 35.23
N GLN A 399 7.84 8.35 36.05
CA GLN A 399 8.30 8.42 37.44
C GLN A 399 9.77 8.83 37.51
N LEU A 400 10.61 8.23 36.67
CA LEU A 400 12.03 8.51 36.60
C LEU A 400 12.31 9.96 36.17
N ALA A 401 11.56 10.48 35.19
CA ALA A 401 11.69 11.86 34.74
C ALA A 401 11.35 12.91 35.82
N HIS A 402 10.57 12.53 36.85
CA HIS A 402 10.25 13.40 38.00
C HIS A 402 11.13 13.11 39.23
N ALA A 403 12.08 12.18 39.13
CA ALA A 403 13.02 11.93 40.21
C ALA A 403 14.01 13.10 40.32
N PRO A 404 14.35 13.55 41.55
CA PRO A 404 15.23 14.70 41.76
C PRO A 404 16.66 14.50 41.22
N THR A 405 17.05 13.25 40.95
CA THR A 405 18.37 12.87 40.41
C THR A 405 18.43 12.86 38.88
N THR A 406 17.30 12.98 38.19
CA THR A 406 17.22 12.88 36.73
C THR A 406 17.17 14.27 36.11
N HIS A 407 18.14 14.59 35.27
CA HIS A 407 18.21 15.87 34.54
C HIS A 407 18.12 15.68 33.02
N GLU A 408 18.11 14.43 32.56
CA GLU A 408 18.09 14.09 31.14
C GLU A 408 16.69 14.29 30.54
N TRP A 409 16.58 15.16 29.54
CA TRP A 409 15.31 15.43 28.84
C TRP A 409 14.81 14.19 28.07
N GLN A 410 15.72 13.28 27.68
CA GLN A 410 15.44 12.05 26.96
C GLN A 410 14.41 11.19 27.71
N VAL A 411 14.51 11.12 29.05
CA VAL A 411 13.63 10.29 29.88
C VAL A 411 12.18 10.75 29.76
N TYR A 412 11.97 12.07 29.87
CA TYR A 412 10.65 12.68 29.79
C TYR A 412 10.03 12.51 28.40
N VAL A 413 10.80 12.78 27.34
CA VAL A 413 10.30 12.63 25.96
C VAL A 413 10.00 11.17 25.62
N LEU A 414 10.86 10.23 26.04
CA LEU A 414 10.60 8.80 25.85
C LEU A 414 9.33 8.35 26.56
N SER A 415 9.07 8.82 27.79
CA SER A 415 7.82 8.53 28.50
C SER A 415 6.59 8.93 27.66
N ILE A 416 6.58 10.15 27.11
CA ILE A 416 5.50 10.63 26.24
C ILE A 416 5.35 9.75 25.00
N ILE A 417 6.47 9.39 24.34
CA ILE A 417 6.45 8.54 23.15
C ILE A 417 5.85 7.17 23.46
N PHE A 418 6.27 6.51 24.55
CA PHE A 418 5.71 5.22 24.97
C PHE A 418 4.19 5.31 25.23
N PHE A 419 3.69 6.40 25.82
CA PHE A 419 2.25 6.60 25.98
C PHE A 419 1.53 6.79 24.64
N ILE A 420 2.09 7.54 23.70
CA ILE A 420 1.52 7.72 22.35
C ILE A 420 1.43 6.38 21.63
N LEU A 421 2.50 5.60 21.64
CA LEU A 421 2.55 4.29 21.01
C LEU A 421 1.52 3.34 21.63
N PHE A 422 1.46 3.27 22.97
CA PHE A 422 0.43 2.50 23.68
C PHE A 422 -0.99 2.90 23.24
N LEU A 423 -1.31 4.20 23.25
CA LEU A 423 -2.64 4.70 22.91
C LEU A 423 -3.05 4.38 21.48
N GLY A 424 -2.14 4.48 20.51
CA GLY A 424 -2.46 4.12 19.14
C GLY A 424 -2.53 2.60 18.92
N ASN A 425 -1.66 1.83 19.55
CA ASN A 425 -1.67 0.36 19.51
C ASN A 425 -2.99 -0.21 20.10
N ILE A 426 -3.44 0.32 21.24
CA ILE A 426 -4.71 -0.11 21.83
C ILE A 426 -5.91 0.37 21.00
N SER A 427 -5.88 1.61 20.49
CA SER A 427 -6.98 2.18 19.70
C SER A 427 -7.21 1.40 18.39
N THR A 428 -6.14 1.02 17.70
CA THR A 428 -6.23 0.23 16.47
C THR A 428 -6.76 -1.18 16.73
N THR A 429 -6.25 -1.87 17.73
CA THR A 429 -6.75 -3.20 18.11
C THR A 429 -8.21 -3.15 18.58
N LEU A 430 -8.60 -2.14 19.37
CA LEU A 430 -10.00 -1.93 19.79
C LEU A 430 -10.93 -1.64 18.62
N SER A 431 -10.46 -0.88 17.62
CA SER A 431 -11.23 -0.60 16.41
C SER A 431 -11.52 -1.89 15.63
N VAL A 432 -10.50 -2.76 15.49
CA VAL A 432 -10.63 -4.06 14.84
C VAL A 432 -11.55 -5.01 15.64
N LEU A 433 -11.42 -5.03 16.97
CA LEU A 433 -12.31 -5.79 17.86
C LEU A 433 -13.77 -5.31 17.75
N ARG A 434 -14.00 -3.99 17.81
CA ARG A 434 -15.32 -3.37 17.71
C ARG A 434 -16.01 -3.75 16.40
N GLU A 435 -15.27 -3.75 15.29
CA GLU A 435 -15.82 -4.15 14.00
C GLU A 435 -16.23 -5.63 13.97
N LYS A 436 -15.42 -6.52 14.54
CA LYS A 436 -15.81 -7.93 14.68
C LYS A 436 -17.07 -8.11 15.52
N PHE A 437 -17.19 -7.41 16.64
CA PHE A 437 -18.41 -7.46 17.46
C PHE A 437 -19.62 -6.99 16.67
N ARG A 438 -19.49 -5.94 15.85
CA ARG A 438 -20.55 -5.47 14.95
C ARG A 438 -20.90 -6.49 13.87
N GLU A 439 -19.91 -7.16 13.27
CA GLU A 439 -20.14 -8.21 12.27
C GLU A 439 -20.92 -9.40 12.85
N LYS A 440 -20.55 -9.88 14.05
CA LYS A 440 -21.29 -10.94 14.75
C LYS A 440 -22.70 -10.52 15.17
N ALA A 441 -22.91 -9.26 15.55
CA ALA A 441 -24.23 -8.75 15.93
C ALA A 441 -25.16 -8.53 14.73
N ARG A 442 -24.61 -8.25 13.53
CA ARG A 442 -25.37 -7.96 12.30
C ARG A 442 -26.39 -9.04 11.92
N PRO A 443 -26.06 -10.34 11.84
CA PRO A 443 -27.03 -11.38 11.50
C PRO A 443 -28.13 -11.53 12.55
N ILE A 444 -27.81 -11.38 13.85
CA ILE A 444 -28.79 -11.45 14.94
C ILE A 444 -29.79 -10.28 14.84
N LEU A 445 -29.28 -9.06 14.65
CA LEU A 445 -30.11 -7.87 14.45
C LEU A 445 -30.94 -7.94 13.17
N LEU A 446 -30.40 -8.51 12.09
CA LEU A 446 -31.13 -8.72 10.84
C LEU A 446 -32.25 -9.76 11.00
N LYS A 447 -32.00 -10.86 11.72
CA LYS A 447 -33.00 -11.89 12.03
C LYS A 447 -34.14 -11.33 12.88
N GLN A 448 -33.82 -10.56 13.92
CA GLN A 448 -34.83 -9.87 14.74
C GLN A 448 -35.65 -8.85 13.92
N LYS A 449 -35.00 -8.05 13.07
CA LYS A 449 -35.70 -7.10 12.20
C LYS A 449 -36.60 -7.82 11.19
N TYR A 450 -36.14 -8.91 10.58
CA TYR A 450 -36.96 -9.71 9.66
C TYR A 450 -38.18 -10.31 10.35
N GLN A 451 -38.02 -10.86 11.57
CA GLN A 451 -39.13 -11.37 12.36
C GLN A 451 -40.14 -10.27 12.71
N SER A 452 -39.68 -9.09 13.13
CA SER A 452 -40.57 -7.95 13.42
C SER A 452 -41.35 -7.47 12.19
N LEU A 453 -40.71 -7.44 11.01
CA LEU A 453 -41.34 -7.10 9.73
C LEU A 453 -42.37 -8.15 9.32
N LYS A 454 -42.06 -9.44 9.51
CA LYS A 454 -43.00 -10.54 9.23
C LYS A 454 -44.26 -10.41 10.09
N THR A 455 -44.11 -10.12 11.38
CA THR A 455 -45.25 -9.92 12.31
C THR A 455 -46.05 -8.65 11.98
N PHE A 456 -45.39 -7.58 11.56
CA PHE A 456 -46.08 -6.35 11.15
C PHE A 456 -46.87 -6.53 9.85
N LEU A 457 -46.29 -7.22 8.85
CA LEU A 457 -46.94 -7.49 7.58
C LEU A 457 -48.11 -8.46 7.76
N SER A 458 -47.97 -9.52 8.57
CA SER A 458 -49.07 -10.43 8.86
C SER A 458 -50.22 -9.70 9.56
N THR A 459 -49.92 -8.88 10.56
CA THR A 459 -50.93 -8.10 11.30
C THR A 459 -51.68 -7.13 10.37
N ASN A 460 -50.98 -6.42 9.47
CA ASN A 460 -51.62 -5.53 8.51
C ASN A 460 -52.41 -6.27 7.42
N TYR A 461 -51.95 -7.44 6.99
CA TYR A 461 -52.70 -8.31 6.07
C TYR A 461 -54.01 -8.77 6.70
N TYR A 462 -53.98 -9.25 7.95
CA TYR A 462 -55.18 -9.61 8.70
C TYR A 462 -56.12 -8.42 8.91
N ARG A 463 -55.59 -7.22 9.21
CA ARG A 463 -56.38 -6.00 9.37
C ARG A 463 -57.06 -5.57 8.06
N ARG A 464 -56.34 -5.70 6.93
CA ARG A 464 -56.86 -5.38 5.59
C ARG A 464 -57.90 -6.40 5.12
N SER A 465 -57.71 -7.67 5.42
CA SER A 465 -58.67 -8.74 5.13
C SER A 465 -59.95 -8.61 5.97
N ARG A 466 -59.84 -8.22 7.24
CA ARG A 466 -60.99 -7.93 8.11
C ARG A 466 -61.76 -6.67 7.67
N SER A 467 -61.06 -5.64 7.20
CA SER A 467 -61.68 -4.44 6.60
C SER A 467 -62.42 -4.76 5.28
N PHE A 468 -61.90 -5.69 4.47
CA PHE A 468 -62.59 -6.18 3.27
C PHE A 468 -63.84 -7.01 3.60
N ASN A 469 -63.82 -7.81 4.67
CA ASN A 469 -64.98 -8.59 5.10
C ASN A 469 -66.07 -7.73 5.78
N GLN A 470 -65.72 -6.61 6.41
CA GLN A 470 -66.71 -5.64 6.93
C GLN A 470 -67.41 -4.84 5.83
N LEU A 471 -66.79 -4.68 4.65
CA LEU A 471 -67.41 -4.04 3.49
C LEU A 471 -68.36 -4.98 2.71
N ARG A 472 -68.47 -6.26 3.09
CA ARG A 472 -69.26 -7.28 2.35
C ARG A 472 -70.56 -7.72 3.02
N PHE A 473 -70.97 -7.09 4.12
CA PHE A 473 -72.27 -7.36 4.74
C PHE A 473 -73.00 -6.08 5.19
N PRO A 474 -73.97 -5.61 4.39
CA PRO A 474 -75.25 -5.19 4.89
C PRO A 474 -76.27 -6.26 4.46
N LYS A 475 -76.66 -7.15 5.37
CA LYS A 475 -77.84 -7.99 5.19
C LYS A 475 -78.67 -7.97 6.46
N GLY A 476 -79.74 -7.20 6.41
CA GLY A 476 -80.72 -7.00 7.48
C GLY A 476 -81.81 -5.99 7.10
N ALA A 477 -82.34 -6.08 5.88
CA ALA A 477 -83.63 -5.54 5.42
C ALA A 477 -84.02 -6.46 4.25
N ILE A 478 -85.07 -7.26 4.33
CA ILE A 478 -86.49 -6.99 4.02
C ILE A 478 -87.19 -8.32 4.41
N HIS A 479 -88.15 -8.32 5.35
CA HIS A 479 -89.61 -8.22 5.17
C HIS A 479 -90.25 -9.35 4.37
#